data_AF-A0A4R0YN27-F1
#
_entry.id   AF-A0A4R0YN27-F1
#
_cell.length_a   1.000
_cell.length_b   1.000
_cell.length_c   1.000
_cell.angle_alpha   90.00
_cell.angle_beta   90.00
_cell.angle_gamma   90.00
#
_symmetry.space_group_name_H-M   'P 1'
#
loop_
_entity.id
_entity.type
_entity.pdbx_description
1 polymer ?
#
loop_
_entity_poly.entity_id
_entity_poly.type
_entity_poly.pdbx_seq_one_letter_code
_entity_poly.pdbx_strand_id
1 'polypeptide(L)'
;MSSLLAQAVCLSEEMLQSARSEDWDSLALQEAQREIVLQRAAEQGERDHEAVGTLIRLNDELRDTVRRARDLVADEWQRANGRAQAIAAYLSA
;
A
#
# COMPACT_ATOMS: atom_id res chain seq x y z
N MET A 1 -25.02 -11.29 8.54
CA MET A 1 -23.86 -10.53 9.04
C MET A 1 -22.69 -10.92 8.15
N SER A 2 -21.96 -9.97 7.56
CA SER A 2 -20.78 -10.27 6.74
C SER A 2 -19.64 -10.74 7.65
N SER A 3 -18.89 -11.78 7.26
CA SER A 3 -17.77 -12.30 8.04
C SER A 3 -16.67 -11.24 8.21
N LEU A 4 -15.85 -11.36 9.26
CA LEU A 4 -14.71 -10.45 9.45
C LEU A 4 -13.69 -10.61 8.31
N LEU A 5 -13.50 -11.83 7.80
CA LEU A 5 -12.65 -12.07 6.64
C LEU A 5 -13.18 -11.37 5.37
N ALA A 6 -14.50 -11.34 5.13
CA ALA A 6 -15.08 -10.59 4.01
C ALA A 6 -14.92 -9.07 4.17
N GLN A 7 -15.02 -8.56 5.41
CA GLN A 7 -14.72 -7.15 5.70
C GLN A 7 -13.25 -6.81 5.45
N ALA A 8 -12.33 -7.70 5.84
CA ALA A 8 -10.91 -7.53 5.55
C ALA A 8 -10.60 -7.54 4.04
N VAL A 9 -11.33 -8.35 3.25
CA VAL A 9 -11.22 -8.34 1.79
C VAL A 9 -11.64 -6.98 1.24
N CYS A 10 -12.80 -6.46 1.64
CA CYS A 10 -13.28 -5.15 1.21
C CYS A 10 -12.26 -4.04 1.54
N LEU A 11 -11.73 -4.02 2.77
CA LEU A 11 -10.69 -3.07 3.17
C LEU A 11 -9.42 -3.21 2.30
N SER A 12 -9.02 -4.43 1.97
CA SER A 12 -7.84 -4.67 1.11
C SER A 12 -8.06 -4.22 -0.34
N GLU A 13 -9.29 -4.29 -0.86
CA GLU A 13 -9.64 -3.75 -2.18
C GLU A 13 -9.62 -2.21 -2.18
N GLU A 14 -10.17 -1.59 -1.12
CA GLU A 14 -10.12 -0.14 -0.92
C GLU A 14 -8.68 0.38 -0.79
N MET A 15 -7.84 -0.33 -0.02
CA MET A 15 -6.41 -0.04 0.08
C MET A 15 -5.70 -0.08 -1.27
N LEU A 16 -5.98 -1.11 -2.09
CA LEU A 16 -5.41 -1.20 -3.43
C LEU A 16 -5.86 -0.02 -4.30
N GLN A 17 -7.11 0.41 -4.17
CA GLN A 17 -7.63 1.59 -4.88
C GLN A 17 -6.96 2.89 -4.40
N SER A 18 -6.77 3.08 -3.09
CA SER A 18 -6.06 4.22 -2.53
C SER A 18 -4.60 4.25 -2.99
N ALA A 19 -3.90 3.11 -2.99
CA ALA A 19 -2.53 3.00 -3.49
C ALA A 19 -2.41 3.31 -4.99
N ARG A 20 -3.38 2.87 -5.82
CA ARG A 20 -3.43 3.19 -7.25
C ARG A 20 -3.73 4.67 -7.53
N SER A 21 -4.41 5.33 -6.59
CA SER A 21 -4.75 6.76 -6.67
C SER A 21 -3.72 7.63 -5.96
N GLU A 22 -2.64 7.05 -5.43
CA GLU A 22 -1.61 7.71 -4.62
C GLU A 22 -2.15 8.43 -3.37
N ASP A 23 -3.30 8.00 -2.87
CA ASP A 23 -3.88 8.50 -1.62
C ASP A 23 -3.29 7.75 -0.42
N TRP A 24 -2.06 8.14 -0.08
CA TRP A 24 -1.27 7.48 0.97
C TRP A 24 -1.85 7.65 2.38
N ASP A 25 -2.56 8.74 2.64
CA ASP A 25 -3.19 9.00 3.92
C ASP A 25 -4.37 8.04 4.15
N SER A 26 -5.25 7.88 3.15
CA SER A 26 -6.33 6.90 3.21
C SER A 26 -5.79 5.48 3.31
N LEU A 27 -4.73 5.15 2.56
CA LEU A 27 -4.09 3.83 2.61
C LEU A 27 -3.62 3.48 4.04
N ALA A 28 -2.99 4.44 4.73
CA ALA A 28 -2.50 4.23 6.10
C ALA A 28 -3.65 4.03 7.09
N LEU A 29 -4.74 4.79 6.95
CA LEU A 29 -5.93 4.64 7.80
C LEU A 29 -6.60 3.27 7.59
N GLN A 30 -6.77 2.85 6.34
CA GLN A 30 -7.36 1.56 5.99
C GLN A 30 -6.50 0.40 6.49
N GLU A 31 -5.16 0.52 6.45
CA GLU A 31 -4.27 -0.52 6.99
C GLU A 31 -4.51 -0.76 8.48
N ALA A 32 -4.57 0.33 9.26
CA ALA A 32 -4.85 0.23 10.70
C ALA A 32 -6.21 -0.41 10.98
N GLN A 33 -7.23 -0.13 10.14
CA GLN A 33 -8.54 -0.77 10.25
C GLN A 33 -8.48 -2.25 9.89
N ARG A 34 -7.78 -2.61 8.80
CA ARG A 34 -7.61 -3.99 8.33
C ARG A 34 -6.93 -4.85 9.39
N GLU A 35 -5.90 -4.34 10.05
CA GLU A 35 -5.17 -5.06 11.11
C GLU A 35 -6.09 -5.45 12.28
N ILE A 36 -6.94 -4.51 12.73
CA ILE A 36 -7.91 -4.76 13.80
C ILE A 36 -8.92 -5.84 13.38
N VAL A 37 -9.42 -5.78 12.14
CA VAL A 37 -10.40 -6.75 11.62
C VAL A 37 -9.78 -8.15 11.51
N LEU A 38 -8.56 -8.26 10.98
CA LEU A 38 -7.85 -9.52 10.87
C LEU A 38 -7.53 -10.12 12.24
N GLN A 39 -7.11 -9.31 13.21
CA GLN A 39 -6.89 -9.77 14.57
C GLN A 39 -8.18 -10.35 15.18
N ARG A 40 -9.31 -9.65 15.04
CA ARG A 40 -10.60 -10.14 15.53
C ARG A 40 -11.04 -11.44 14.82
N ALA A 41 -10.82 -11.55 13.51
CA ALA A 41 -11.14 -12.75 12.74
C ALA A 41 -10.34 -13.95 13.26
N ALA A 42 -9.05 -13.74 13.56
CA ALA A 42 -8.18 -14.77 14.12
C ALA A 42 -8.61 -15.18 15.55
N GLU A 43 -8.93 -14.22 16.41
CA GLU A 43 -9.42 -14.47 17.78
C GLU A 43 -10.74 -15.25 17.79
N GLN A 44 -11.63 -14.97 16.83
CA GLN A 44 -12.89 -15.70 16.65
C GLN A 44 -12.73 -17.04 15.94
N GLY A 45 -11.51 -17.36 15.48
CA GLY A 45 -11.23 -18.60 14.76
C GLY A 45 -12.00 -18.70 13.44
N GLU A 46 -12.29 -17.58 12.78
CA GLU A 46 -12.93 -17.59 11.46
C GLU A 46 -12.04 -18.37 10.47
N ARG A 47 -12.67 -19.28 9.73
CA ARG A 47 -11.99 -20.10 8.71
C ARG A 47 -12.73 -19.96 7.40
N ASP A 48 -12.12 -19.21 6.50
CA ASP A 48 -12.55 -19.09 5.11
C ASP A 48 -11.30 -19.07 4.23
N HIS A 49 -11.00 -20.21 3.60
CA HIS A 49 -9.81 -20.36 2.78
C HIS A 49 -9.86 -19.52 1.51
N GLU A 50 -11.05 -19.28 0.97
CA GLU A 50 -11.22 -18.46 -0.24
C GLU A 50 -10.97 -16.99 0.08
N ALA A 51 -11.51 -16.49 1.20
CA ALA A 51 -11.25 -15.14 1.66
C ALA A 51 -9.76 -14.94 2.00
N VAL A 52 -9.12 -15.89 2.69
CA VAL A 52 -7.68 -15.83 2.99
C VAL A 52 -6.84 -15.83 1.72
N GLY A 53 -7.16 -16.69 0.74
CA GLY A 53 -6.47 -16.69 -0.56
C GLY A 53 -6.61 -15.35 -1.29
N THR A 54 -7.79 -14.73 -1.22
CA THR A 54 -8.05 -13.40 -1.78
C THR A 54 -7.23 -12.31 -1.09
N LEU A 55 -7.17 -12.33 0.25
CA LEU A 55 -6.36 -11.39 1.03
C LEU A 55 -4.87 -11.46 0.67
N ILE A 56 -4.32 -12.67 0.49
CA ILE A 56 -2.92 -12.86 0.09
C ILE A 56 -2.67 -12.24 -1.28
N ARG A 57 -3.53 -12.54 -2.26
CA ARG A 57 -3.41 -11.99 -3.62
C ARG A 57 -3.47 -10.47 -3.63
N LEU A 58 -4.43 -9.88 -2.92
CA LEU A 58 -4.56 -8.43 -2.80
C LEU A 58 -3.35 -7.79 -2.14
N ASN A 59 -2.79 -8.43 -1.11
CA ASN A 59 -1.59 -7.96 -0.42
C ASN A 59 -0.36 -7.98 -1.33
N ASP A 60 -0.17 -9.02 -2.14
CA ASP A 60 0.94 -9.08 -3.10
C ASP A 60 0.81 -7.98 -4.17
N GLU A 61 -0.39 -7.77 -4.70
CA GLU A 61 -0.66 -6.69 -5.67
C GLU A 61 -0.44 -5.29 -5.07
N LEU A 62 -0.86 -5.09 -3.82
CA LEU A 62 -0.63 -3.85 -3.08
C LEU A 62 0.87 -3.59 -2.90
N ARG A 63 1.64 -4.61 -2.49
CA ARG A 63 3.11 -4.51 -2.33
C ARG A 63 3.80 -4.13 -3.63
N ASP A 64 3.38 -4.71 -4.74
CA ASP A 64 3.91 -4.36 -6.07
C ASP A 64 3.57 -2.93 -6.49
N THR A 65 2.37 -2.47 -6.16
CA THR A 65 1.92 -1.11 -6.44
C THR A 65 2.71 -0.08 -5.62
N VAL A 66 2.80 -0.28 -4.31
CA VAL A 66 3.57 0.60 -3.40
C VAL A 66 5.06 0.61 -3.75
N ARG A 67 5.63 -0.56 -4.08
CA ARG A 67 7.03 -0.65 -4.53
C ARG A 67 7.29 0.21 -5.77
N ARG A 68 6.44 0.10 -6.79
CA ARG A 68 6.57 0.89 -8.02
C ARG A 68 6.44 2.39 -7.75
N ALA A 69 5.49 2.80 -6.92
CA ALA A 69 5.33 4.20 -6.54
C ALA A 69 6.56 4.74 -5.80
N ARG A 70 7.10 3.97 -4.85
CA ARG A 70 8.35 4.31 -4.15
C ARG A 70 9.53 4.45 -5.10
N ASP A 71 9.69 3.51 -6.02
CA ASP A 71 10.81 3.50 -6.96
C ASP A 71 10.72 4.72 -7.92
N LEU A 72 9.51 5.10 -8.33
CA LEU A 72 9.27 6.32 -9.12
C LEU A 72 9.68 7.59 -8.35
N VAL A 73 9.24 7.73 -7.10
CA VAL A 73 9.61 8.88 -6.25
C VAL A 73 11.13 8.94 -6.02
N ALA A 74 11.77 7.79 -5.81
CA ALA A 74 13.23 7.71 -5.65
C ALA A 74 13.97 8.20 -6.91
N ASP A 75 13.52 7.76 -8.09
CA ASP A 75 14.09 8.19 -9.37
C ASP A 75 13.89 9.70 -9.62
N GLU A 76 12.71 10.24 -9.29
CA GLU A 76 12.42 11.67 -9.42
C GLU A 76 13.30 12.52 -8.51
N TRP A 77 13.44 12.10 -7.25
CA TRP A 77 14.32 12.75 -6.29
C TRP A 77 15.78 12.75 -6.76
N GLN A 78 16.26 11.60 -7.26
CA GLN A 78 17.62 11.48 -7.78
C GLN A 78 17.85 12.40 -8.99
N ARG A 79 16.88 12.49 -9.92
CA ARG A 79 16.96 13.40 -11.07
C ARG A 79 16.96 14.87 -10.65
N ALA A 80 16.13 15.25 -9.68
CA ALA A 80 16.05 16.63 -9.19
C ALA A 80 17.36 17.07 -8.51
N ASN A 81 17.92 16.22 -7.65
CA ASN A 81 19.16 16.53 -6.95
C ASN A 81 20.40 16.47 -7.85
N GLY A 82 20.44 15.52 -8.79
CA GLY A 82 21.49 15.49 -9.81
C GLY A 82 21.51 16.75 -10.68
N ARG A 83 20.32 17.28 -11.04
CA ARG A 83 20.18 18.56 -11.76
C ARG A 83 20.65 19.74 -10.92
N ALA A 84 20.25 19.82 -9.64
CA ALA A 84 20.67 20.89 -8.75
C ALA A 84 22.20 20.92 -8.57
N GLN A 85 22.83 19.75 -8.45
CA GLN A 85 24.28 19.63 -8.33
C GLN A 85 25.01 20.02 -9.63
N ALA A 86 24.48 19.66 -10.80
CA ALA A 86 25.04 20.08 -12.09
C ALA A 86 24.98 21.60 -12.29
N ILE A 87 23.86 22.24 -11.93
CA ILE A 87 23.71 23.70 -11.98
C ILE A 87 24.67 24.39 -11.01
N ALA A 88 24.79 23.88 -9.79
CA ALA A 88 25.73 24.42 -8.80
C ALA A 88 27.18 24.34 -9.30
N ALA A 89 27.57 23.21 -9.91
CA ALA A 89 28.91 23.04 -10.48
C ALA A 89 29.20 24.04 -11.61
N TYR A 90 28.22 24.34 -12.47
CA TYR A 90 28.35 25.36 -13.52
C TYR A 90 28.44 26.79 -12.98
N LEU A 91 27.78 27.11 -11.87
CA LEU A 91 27.83 28.44 -11.26
C LEU A 91 29.09 28.66 -10.41
N SER A 92 29.75 27.58 -10.00
CA SER A 92 31.02 27.61 -9.25
C SER A 92 32.28 27.45 -10.10
N ALA A 93 32.14 27.30 -11.42
CA ALA A 93 33.23 27.22 -12.38
C ALA A 93 33.46 28.59 -13.05
#